data_AF-A0A2M8PMM1-F1
#
_entry.id   AF-A0A2M8PMM1-F1
#
_cell.length_a   1.000
_cell.length_b   1.000
_cell.length_c   1.000
_cell.angle_alpha   90.00
_cell.angle_beta   90.00
_cell.angle_gamma   90.00
#
_symmetry.space_group_name_H-M   'P 1'
#
loop_
_entity.id
_entity.type
_entity.pdbx_description
1 polymer ?
#
loop_
_entity_poly.entity_id
_entity_poly.type
_entity_poly.pdbx_seq_one_letter_code
_entity_poly.pdbx_strand_id
1 'polypeptide(L)'
;HSHSCAVYNDQIIFFGGMVCQNNSNIHRTNQVVVYNVLKKTWKIAQCGGDLPPQLWGHRVIVHKHHMYSFGGFASSFINDVYKLNLNTFQWYHVLTRHPRFGRSRTTPTRRHLHIWAKAGDFVYLIGGSSNSLTVT
;
A
#
# COMPACT_ATOMS: atom_id res chain seq x y z
N HIS A 1 -10.25 -8.86 5.67
CA HIS A 1 -9.36 -8.43 6.78
C HIS A 1 -8.08 -7.77 6.25
N SER A 2 -7.47 -6.88 7.04
CA SER A 2 -6.12 -6.30 6.79
C SER A 2 -5.91 -5.61 5.43
N HIS A 3 -6.97 -5.02 4.88
CA HIS A 3 -6.88 -4.05 3.79
C HIS A 3 -6.38 -2.71 4.35
N SER A 4 -5.93 -1.83 3.47
CA SER A 4 -5.66 -0.44 3.82
C SER A 4 -6.52 0.49 2.99
N CYS A 5 -6.82 1.66 3.53
CA CYS A 5 -7.55 2.69 2.80
C CYS A 5 -6.89 4.06 2.97
N ALA A 6 -7.17 4.93 2.01
CA ALA A 6 -6.82 6.34 2.08
C ALA A 6 -7.91 7.19 1.43
N VAL A 7 -7.94 8.46 1.78
CA VAL A 7 -8.90 9.44 1.23
C VAL A 7 -8.19 10.31 0.19
N TYR A 8 -8.85 10.52 -0.95
CA TYR A 8 -8.43 11.46 -1.98
C TYR A 8 -9.66 12.12 -2.58
N ASN A 9 -9.74 13.45 -2.49
CA ASN A 9 -10.97 14.21 -2.77
C ASN A 9 -12.15 13.60 -2.01
N ASP A 10 -13.32 13.46 -2.67
CA ASP A 10 -14.53 12.87 -2.08
C ASP A 10 -14.60 11.34 -2.23
N GLN A 11 -13.44 10.68 -2.29
CA GLN A 11 -13.34 9.25 -2.50
C GLN A 11 -12.52 8.57 -1.41
N ILE A 12 -13.05 7.46 -0.89
CA ILE A 12 -12.30 6.53 -0.05
C ILE A 12 -11.82 5.40 -0.94
N ILE A 13 -10.51 5.22 -1.01
CA ILE A 13 -9.85 4.22 -1.83
C ILE A 13 -9.36 3.11 -0.92
N PHE A 14 -9.82 1.89 -1.14
CA PHE A 14 -9.43 0.67 -0.45
C PHE A 14 -8.50 -0.13 -1.36
N PHE A 15 -7.43 -0.67 -0.79
CA PHE A 15 -6.47 -1.48 -1.52
C PHE A 15 -6.11 -2.74 -0.75
N GLY A 16 -6.12 -3.85 -1.49
CA GLY A 16 -5.63 -5.16 -1.08
C GLY A 16 -6.33 -5.77 0.13
N GLY A 17 -5.58 -6.54 0.92
CA GLY A 17 -6.09 -7.28 2.07
C GLY A 17 -6.53 -8.70 1.72
N MET A 18 -7.30 -9.28 2.64
CA MET A 18 -7.85 -10.64 2.54
C MET A 18 -9.36 -10.58 2.38
N VAL A 19 -9.88 -11.35 1.42
CA VAL A 19 -11.31 -11.49 1.12
C VAL A 19 -11.69 -12.95 1.37
N CYS A 20 -12.80 -13.16 2.07
CA CYS A 20 -13.39 -14.49 2.24
C CYS A 20 -14.35 -14.75 1.09
N GLN A 21 -14.18 -15.87 0.39
CA GLN A 21 -15.15 -16.35 -0.59
C GLN A 21 -15.82 -17.62 -0.05
N ASN A 22 -17.15 -17.62 -0.03
CA ASN A 22 -18.00 -18.76 0.37
C ASN A 22 -17.67 -19.37 1.75
N ASN A 23 -17.44 -18.52 2.76
CA ASN A 23 -17.29 -18.88 4.18
C ASN A 23 -16.15 -19.85 4.57
N SER A 24 -15.29 -20.28 3.65
CA SER A 24 -14.20 -21.22 3.99
C SER A 24 -12.86 -20.89 3.35
N ASN A 25 -12.81 -20.12 2.26
CA ASN A 25 -11.56 -19.81 1.57
C ASN A 25 -11.20 -18.33 1.71
N ILE A 26 -10.07 -18.06 2.37
CA ILE A 26 -9.49 -16.72 2.50
C ILE A 26 -8.47 -16.53 1.39
N HIS A 27 -8.72 -15.57 0.50
CA HIS A 27 -7.80 -15.21 -0.58
C HIS A 27 -7.27 -13.79 -0.39
N ARG A 28 -6.03 -13.57 -0.83
CA ARG A 28 -5.44 -12.22 -0.86
C ARG A 28 -5.88 -11.53 -2.15
N THR A 29 -5.96 -10.21 -2.11
CA THR A 29 -6.29 -9.41 -3.29
C THR A 29 -5.31 -8.25 -3.43
N ASN A 30 -5.16 -7.77 -4.66
CA ASN A 30 -4.53 -6.49 -5.01
C ASN A 30 -5.54 -5.56 -5.70
N GLN A 31 -6.84 -5.85 -5.56
CA GLN A 31 -7.89 -4.99 -6.11
C GLN A 31 -7.91 -3.63 -5.42
N VAL A 32 -8.25 -2.61 -6.20
CA VAL A 32 -8.56 -1.27 -5.72
C VAL A 32 -10.06 -1.07 -5.79
N VAL A 33 -10.67 -0.77 -4.66
CA VAL A 33 -12.10 -0.47 -4.54
C VAL A 33 -12.25 0.98 -4.15
N VAL A 34 -13.15 1.70 -4.81
CA VAL A 34 -13.37 3.12 -4.58
C VAL A 34 -14.80 3.34 -4.13
N TYR A 35 -14.95 3.99 -3.00
CA TYR A 35 -16.23 4.49 -2.50
C TYR A 35 -16.33 5.99 -2.76
N ASN A 36 -17.32 6.42 -3.53
CA ASN A 36 -17.64 7.82 -3.71
C ASN A 36 -18.56 8.27 -2.57
N VAL A 37 -18.08 9.19 -1.73
CA VAL A 37 -18.80 9.62 -0.52
C VAL A 37 -20.06 10.40 -0.88
N LEU A 38 -19.98 11.29 -1.87
CA LEU A 38 -21.11 12.12 -2.29
C LEU A 38 -22.22 11.29 -2.95
N LYS A 39 -21.84 10.38 -3.85
CA LYS A 39 -22.78 9.52 -4.60
C LYS A 39 -23.20 8.28 -3.82
N LYS A 40 -22.52 7.97 -2.72
CA LYS A 40 -22.70 6.75 -1.92
C LYS A 40 -22.58 5.46 -2.74
N THR A 41 -21.71 5.45 -3.75
CA THR A 41 -21.53 4.31 -4.66
C THR A 41 -20.18 3.66 -4.52
N TRP A 42 -20.15 2.35 -4.74
CA TRP A 42 -18.95 1.53 -4.78
C TRP A 42 -18.59 1.20 -6.22
N LYS A 43 -17.30 1.21 -6.55
CA LYS A 43 -16.78 0.69 -7.81
C LYS A 43 -15.48 -0.07 -7.60
N ILE A 44 -15.26 -1.12 -8.37
CA ILE A 44 -13.95 -1.75 -8.51
C ILE A 44 -13.20 -0.98 -9.60
N ALA A 45 -12.04 -0.42 -9.28
CA ALA A 45 -11.25 0.32 -10.24
C ALA A 45 -10.46 -0.65 -11.14
N GLN A 46 -10.55 -0.44 -12.44
CA GLN A 46 -9.70 -1.12 -13.42
C GLN A 46 -8.30 -0.52 -13.34
N CYS A 47 -7.36 -1.28 -12.80
CA CYS A 47 -5.98 -0.83 -12.61
C CYS A 47 -5.06 -1.49 -13.63
N GLY A 48 -4.06 -0.73 -14.08
CA GLY A 48 -3.01 -1.21 -15.01
C GLY A 48 -1.60 -0.88 -14.53
N GLY A 49 -0.61 -1.17 -15.37
CA GLY A 49 0.80 -0.87 -15.11
C GLY A 49 1.50 -1.92 -14.24
N ASP A 50 2.43 -1.46 -13.39
CA ASP A 50 3.24 -2.32 -12.52
C ASP A 50 2.44 -2.75 -11.28
N LEU A 51 1.51 -3.69 -11.48
CA LEU A 51 0.59 -4.10 -10.42
C LEU A 51 1.34 -4.65 -9.20
N PRO A 52 1.04 -4.15 -7.98
CA PRO A 52 1.59 -4.74 -6.76
C PRO A 52 1.07 -6.18 -6.59
N PRO A 53 1.83 -7.04 -5.90
CA PRO A 53 1.37 -8.38 -5.57
C PRO A 53 0.14 -8.33 -4.66
N GLN A 54 -0.53 -9.47 -4.49
CA GLN A 54 -1.64 -9.61 -3.55
C GLN A 54 -1.10 -9.52 -2.12
N LEU A 55 -1.41 -8.42 -1.44
CA LEU A 55 -0.77 -8.00 -0.19
C LEU A 55 -1.79 -7.84 0.93
N TRP A 56 -1.41 -8.22 2.15
CA TRP A 56 -2.16 -7.90 3.37
C TRP A 56 -1.25 -7.32 4.45
N GLY A 57 -1.83 -6.54 5.36
CA GLY A 57 -1.07 -5.89 6.44
C GLY A 57 -0.08 -4.83 5.96
N HIS A 58 -0.19 -4.39 4.70
CA HIS A 58 0.50 -3.22 4.16
C HIS A 58 -0.18 -1.95 4.67
N ARG A 59 0.38 -0.77 4.37
CA ARG A 59 -0.27 0.53 4.56
C ARG A 59 -0.25 1.33 3.28
N VAL A 60 -1.27 2.18 3.13
CA VAL A 60 -1.33 3.16 2.05
C VAL A 60 -1.40 4.58 2.57
N ILE A 61 -0.92 5.54 1.78
CA ILE A 61 -1.14 6.96 2.03
C ILE A 61 -1.30 7.71 0.72
N VAL A 62 -1.97 8.85 0.76
CA VAL A 62 -2.08 9.76 -0.38
C VAL A 62 -1.13 10.94 -0.20
N HIS A 63 -0.38 11.22 -1.26
CA HIS A 63 0.40 12.43 -1.38
C HIS A 63 0.22 13.00 -2.80
N LYS A 64 -0.31 14.22 -2.89
CA LYS A 64 -0.74 14.85 -4.14
C LYS A 64 -1.72 13.92 -4.89
N HIS A 65 -1.48 13.65 -6.16
CA HIS A 65 -2.35 12.81 -7.01
C HIS A 65 -1.99 11.31 -6.98
N HIS A 66 -1.17 10.88 -6.01
CA HIS A 66 -0.69 9.50 -5.94
C HIS A 66 -0.98 8.88 -4.58
N MET A 67 -1.41 7.62 -4.60
CA MET A 67 -1.45 6.76 -3.43
C MET A 67 -0.21 5.88 -3.41
N TYR A 68 0.51 5.86 -2.30
CA TYR A 68 1.69 5.02 -2.09
C TYR A 68 1.32 3.84 -1.23
N SER A 69 1.81 2.66 -1.58
CA SER A 69 1.72 1.43 -0.79
C SER A 69 3.12 0.96 -0.44
N PHE A 70 3.30 0.51 0.79
CA PHE A 70 4.58 -0.04 1.26
C PHE A 70 4.36 -1.18 2.25
N GLY A 71 5.31 -2.11 2.20
CA GLY A 71 5.38 -3.24 3.11
C GLY A 71 4.20 -4.19 2.97
N GLY A 72 3.91 -4.91 4.04
CA GLY A 72 2.94 -5.99 4.05
C GLY A 72 3.56 -7.34 3.76
N PHE A 73 2.67 -8.32 3.56
CA PHE A 73 3.03 -9.70 3.33
C PHE A 73 2.33 -10.24 2.09
N ALA A 74 3.11 -10.84 1.19
CA ALA A 74 2.62 -11.59 0.02
C ALA A 74 2.93 -13.09 0.21
N SER A 75 3.99 -13.60 -0.41
CA SER A 75 4.63 -14.89 -0.08
C SER A 75 5.70 -14.75 1.02
N SER A 76 6.23 -13.53 1.18
CA SER A 76 7.17 -13.12 2.21
C SER A 76 6.89 -11.66 2.61
N PHE A 77 7.55 -11.16 3.66
CA PHE A 77 7.53 -9.73 3.95
C PHE A 77 8.17 -8.95 2.80
N ILE A 78 7.56 -7.83 2.41
CA ILE A 78 8.10 -6.96 1.36
C ILE A 78 8.49 -5.59 1.92
N ASN A 79 9.33 -4.88 1.17
CA ASN A 79 9.72 -3.49 1.41
C ASN A 79 9.70 -2.67 0.10
N ASP A 80 9.02 -3.19 -0.92
CA ASP A 80 8.85 -2.47 -2.18
C ASP A 80 7.83 -1.35 -1.98
N VAL A 81 8.06 -0.23 -2.67
CA VAL A 81 7.14 0.90 -2.72
C VAL A 81 6.44 0.86 -4.07
N TYR A 82 5.13 0.85 -4.05
CA TYR A 82 4.31 1.02 -5.24
C TYR A 82 3.56 2.34 -5.12
N LYS A 83 3.37 3.04 -6.25
CA LYS A 83 2.49 4.20 -6.31
C LYS A 83 1.41 4.02 -7.37
N LEU A 84 0.19 4.37 -7.02
CA LEU A 84 -0.97 4.43 -7.90
C LEU A 84 -1.24 5.88 -8.25
N ASN A 85 -1.27 6.22 -9.54
CA ASN A 85 -1.82 7.48 -9.99
C ASN A 85 -3.35 7.44 -9.85
N LEU A 86 -3.91 8.32 -9.00
CA LEU A 86 -5.34 8.31 -8.65
C LEU A 86 -6.25 8.91 -9.73
N ASN A 87 -5.67 9.56 -10.73
CA ASN A 87 -6.41 10.07 -11.88
C ASN A 87 -6.53 9.01 -12.99
N THR A 88 -5.50 8.17 -13.17
CA THR A 88 -5.42 7.20 -14.27
C THR A 88 -5.55 5.73 -13.84
N PHE A 89 -5.50 5.45 -12.53
CA PHE A 89 -5.42 4.11 -11.97
C PHE A 89 -4.27 3.25 -12.54
N GLN A 90 -3.16 3.90 -12.88
CA GLN A 90 -1.92 3.22 -13.28
C GLN A 90 -0.96 3.07 -12.10
N TRP A 91 -0.49 1.85 -11.88
CA TRP A 91 0.52 1.52 -10.89
C TRP A 91 1.92 1.64 -11.47
N TYR A 92 2.84 2.06 -10.60
CA TYR A 92 4.26 2.16 -10.90
C TYR A 92 5.06 1.57 -9.74
N HIS A 93 6.04 0.73 -10.06
CA HIS A 93 7.02 0.29 -9.07
C HIS A 93 8.02 1.43 -8.83
N VAL A 94 8.15 1.87 -7.57
CA VAL A 94 9.03 2.97 -7.21
C VAL A 94 10.39 2.41 -6.82
N LEU A 95 11.40 2.68 -7.66
CA LEU A 95 12.78 2.38 -7.33
C LEU A 95 13.25 3.26 -6.17
N THR A 96 13.33 2.67 -4.98
CA THR A 96 13.88 3.34 -3.80
C THR A 96 15.41 3.30 -3.89
N ARG A 97 16.03 4.38 -4.37
CA ARG A 97 17.49 4.57 -4.35
C ARG A 97 17.84 5.58 -3.27
N HIS A 98 18.84 5.27 -2.45
CA HIS A 98 19.45 6.28 -1.60
C HIS A 98 20.38 7.15 -2.48
N PRO A 99 20.22 8.49 -2.51
CA PRO A 99 21.00 9.37 -3.39
C PRO A 99 22.52 9.34 -3.14
N ARG A 100 22.95 8.90 -1.94
CA ARG A 100 24.36 9.01 -1.51
C ARG A 100 25.11 7.70 -1.35
N PHE A 101 24.44 6.55 -1.38
CA PHE A 101 25.10 5.25 -1.19
C PHE A 101 24.40 4.19 -2.03
N GLY A 102 25.14 3.57 -2.96
CA GLY A 102 24.65 2.42 -3.72
C GLY A 102 24.11 1.34 -2.78
N ARG A 103 22.92 0.83 -3.11
CA ARG A 103 22.20 -0.28 -2.46
C ARG A 103 22.64 -0.61 -1.01
N SER A 104 22.41 0.25 0.00
CA SER A 104 22.40 -0.22 1.40
C SER A 104 21.82 0.74 2.45
N ARG A 105 21.10 0.13 3.42
CA ARG A 105 20.86 0.50 4.84
C ARG A 105 19.87 1.58 5.30
N THR A 106 19.12 2.28 4.43
CA THR A 106 18.08 3.24 4.91
C THR A 106 16.66 2.96 4.44
N THR A 107 16.45 2.00 3.53
CA THR A 107 15.09 1.55 3.21
C THR A 107 14.58 0.73 4.40
N PRO A 108 13.37 1.01 4.92
CA PRO A 108 12.88 0.26 6.06
C PRO A 108 12.85 -1.24 5.74
N THR A 109 13.12 -2.04 6.77
CA THR A 109 13.11 -3.50 6.66
C THR A 109 11.77 -4.01 6.16
N ARG A 110 11.78 -5.17 5.50
CA ARG A 110 10.57 -5.89 5.09
C ARG A 110 9.67 -6.09 6.30
N ARG A 111 8.48 -5.48 6.32
CA ARG A 111 7.61 -5.44 7.51
C ARG A 111 6.13 -5.31 7.18
N HIS A 112 5.27 -5.75 8.09
CA HIS A 112 3.80 -5.57 8.02
C HIS A 112 3.23 -5.00 9.33
N LEU A 113 1.95 -4.62 9.33
CA LEU A 113 1.25 -4.09 10.51
C LEU A 113 1.90 -2.84 11.14
N HIS A 114 2.68 -2.11 10.36
CA HIS A 114 3.27 -0.83 10.74
C HIS A 114 2.23 0.30 10.63
N ILE A 115 2.53 1.49 11.16
CA ILE A 115 1.70 2.70 11.00
C ILE A 115 2.40 3.73 10.12
N TRP A 116 1.62 4.54 9.39
CA TRP A 116 2.10 5.67 8.60
C TRP A 116 1.55 6.96 9.20
N ALA A 117 2.41 7.95 9.39
CA ALA A 117 2.02 9.31 9.72
C ALA A 117 2.60 10.26 8.66
N LYS A 118 1.79 11.19 8.15
CA LYS A 118 2.24 12.21 7.18
C LYS A 118 2.24 13.57 7.82
N ALA A 119 3.36 14.28 7.69
CA ALA A 119 3.47 15.70 8.04
C ALA A 119 4.10 16.44 6.85
N GLY A 120 3.31 17.29 6.20
CA GLY A 120 3.71 17.96 4.96
C GLY A 120 4.06 16.96 3.85
N ASP A 121 5.30 17.05 3.37
CA ASP A 121 5.87 16.21 2.32
C ASP A 121 6.57 14.95 2.85
N PHE A 122 6.70 14.82 4.17
CA PHE A 122 7.35 13.69 4.83
C PHE A 122 6.33 12.65 5.29
N VAL A 123 6.74 11.38 5.17
CA VAL A 123 6.01 10.23 5.69
C VAL A 123 6.91 9.52 6.69
N TYR A 124 6.38 9.30 7.88
CA TYR A 124 7.02 8.59 8.97
C TYR A 124 6.43 7.18 9.06
N LEU A 125 7.32 6.21 9.11
CA LEU A 125 7.01 4.80 9.30
C LEU A 125 7.38 4.42 10.72
N ILE A 126 6.41 4.00 11.52
CA ILE A 126 6.64 3.63 12.94
C ILE A 126 6.18 2.19 13.17
N GLY A 127 7.03 1.41 13.83
CA GLY A 127 6.75 0.04 14.26
C GLY A 127 6.60 -0.97 13.11
N GLY A 128 5.78 -1.99 13.38
CA GLY A 128 5.54 -3.15 12.52
C GLY A 128 6.41 -4.36 12.85
N SER A 129 5.96 -5.53 12.44
CA SER A 129 6.69 -6.80 12.64
C SER A 129 7.53 -7.12 11.41
N SER A 130 8.78 -7.51 11.63
CA SER A 130 9.73 -7.97 10.62
C SER A 130 10.51 -9.18 11.11
N ASN A 131 10.89 -10.08 10.21
CA ASN A 131 11.76 -11.21 10.54
C ASN A 131 13.24 -10.83 10.72
N SER A 132 13.61 -9.56 10.50
CA SER A 132 14.96 -9.07 10.77
C SER A 132 14.97 -8.19 12.02
N LEU A 133 15.85 -8.50 12.97
CA LEU A 133 16.22 -7.62 14.07
C LEU A 133 17.01 -6.44 13.51
N THR A 134 16.32 -5.43 12.99
CA THR A 134 16.97 -4.17 12.63
C THR A 134 16.06 -3.05 13.08
N VAL A 135 16.39 -2.53 14.26
CA VAL A 135 15.82 -1.31 14.83
C VAL A 135 16.18 -0.16 13.90
N THR A 136 15.16 0.58 13.45
CA THR A 136 15.29 1.86 12.74
C THR A 136 14.38 2.85 13.44
#